data_AF-A0A1M4EKJ2-F1
#
_entry.id   AF-A0A1M4EKJ2-F1
#
_cell.length_a   1.000
_cell.length_b   1.000
_cell.length_c   1.000
_cell.angle_alpha   90.00
_cell.angle_beta   90.00
_cell.angle_gamma   90.00
#
_symmetry.space_group_name_H-M   'P 1'
#
loop_
_entity.id
_entity.type
_entity.pdbx_description
1 polymer ?
#
loop_
_entity_poly.entity_id
_entity_poly.type
_entity_poly.pdbx_seq_one_letter_code
_entity_poly.pdbx_strand_id
1 'polypeptide(L)'
;MDPVERLYLDALMEDPEVPARSLRPQLLAGARARRRPAAPTAAWAEPYAGRVAAMDALLASAVDDDWSRIIVEGWTLQELVAHLAAKDGLLAASVGAPVLGPPIGAVDSASRTNDVQAYERARSPEQTRRDWRAQADALCRHLADLPPATPATVDGLEAPVNDHILARCLETWVHTSDAAETAEIRLPDPIAQHIHPTADLCARLLPFTMLFGGVDGAGRTLHLTLTGAGGGEWRIALGVADAAPGEPDARITADVKQFCFLLGGRGDPAEFPAELEGDLSLARDVLATAPSLSGP
;
A
#
# COMPACT_ATOMS: atom_id res chain seq x y z
N MET A 1 -31.46 -14.45 -26.96
CA MET A 1 -31.36 -13.63 -25.75
C MET A 1 -32.77 -13.45 -25.24
N ASP A 2 -33.05 -14.02 -24.07
CA ASP A 2 -34.35 -13.94 -23.43
C ASP A 2 -34.67 -12.45 -23.14
N PRO A 3 -35.90 -11.96 -23.39
CA PRO A 3 -36.32 -10.62 -22.98
C PRO A 3 -35.97 -10.24 -21.54
N VAL A 4 -35.98 -11.21 -20.61
CA VAL A 4 -35.60 -11.02 -19.20
C VAL A 4 -34.10 -10.79 -19.05
N GLU A 5 -33.30 -11.55 -19.79
CA GLU A 5 -31.83 -11.49 -19.79
C GLU A 5 -31.32 -10.16 -20.36
N ARG A 6 -32.04 -9.61 -21.36
CA ARG A 6 -31.76 -8.28 -21.92
C ARG A 6 -32.12 -7.15 -20.94
N LEU A 7 -33.25 -7.28 -20.22
CA LEU A 7 -33.65 -6.33 -19.17
C LEU A 7 -32.66 -6.31 -18.00
N TYR A 8 -32.07 -7.46 -17.68
CA TYR A 8 -31.08 -7.61 -16.60
C TYR A 8 -29.74 -6.94 -16.96
N LEU A 9 -29.32 -7.06 -18.22
CA LEU A 9 -28.13 -6.39 -18.74
C LEU A 9 -28.31 -4.87 -18.85
N ASP A 10 -29.49 -4.42 -19.27
CA ASP A 10 -29.81 -2.99 -19.33
C ASP A 10 -29.82 -2.35 -17.92
N ALA A 11 -30.35 -3.06 -16.91
CA ALA A 11 -30.34 -2.59 -15.52
C ALA A 11 -28.95 -2.60 -14.84
N LEU A 12 -28.02 -3.46 -15.32
CA LEU A 12 -26.63 -3.49 -14.83
C LEU A 12 -25.73 -2.46 -15.54
N MET A 13 -26.16 -1.96 -16.70
CA MET A 13 -25.46 -0.95 -17.51
C MET A 13 -25.95 0.48 -17.25
N GLU A 14 -27.07 0.66 -16.54
CA GLU A 14 -27.53 1.98 -16.11
C GLU A 14 -26.64 2.49 -14.97
N ASP A 15 -25.80 3.48 -15.30
CA ASP A 15 -25.29 4.40 -14.28
C ASP A 15 -26.49 4.96 -13.52
N PRO A 16 -26.53 4.88 -12.18
CA PRO A 16 -27.72 5.23 -11.42
C PRO A 16 -28.17 6.65 -11.77
N GLU A 17 -29.35 6.78 -12.39
CA GLU A 17 -29.92 8.06 -12.79
C GLU A 17 -29.87 9.00 -11.58
N VAL A 18 -29.10 10.08 -11.69
CA VAL A 18 -29.05 11.11 -10.66
C VAL A 18 -30.39 11.84 -10.72
N PRO A 19 -31.25 11.75 -9.68
CA PRO A 19 -32.57 12.36 -9.74
C PRO A 19 -32.47 13.85 -10.09
N ALA A 20 -33.38 14.39 -10.89
CA ALA A 20 -33.32 15.76 -11.43
C ALA A 20 -33.25 16.90 -10.38
N ARG A 21 -33.34 16.58 -9.07
CA ARG A 21 -33.18 17.49 -7.92
C ARG A 21 -32.11 17.06 -6.94
N SER A 22 -31.23 16.13 -7.31
CA SER A 22 -30.17 15.66 -6.45
C SER A 22 -29.09 16.72 -6.32
N LEU A 23 -28.78 17.09 -5.07
CA LEU A 23 -27.61 17.91 -4.76
C LEU A 23 -26.31 17.11 -4.88
N ARG A 24 -26.37 15.80 -5.13
CA ARG A 24 -25.19 14.91 -5.17
C ARG A 24 -24.08 15.42 -6.11
N PRO A 25 -24.34 15.87 -7.36
CA PRO A 25 -23.27 16.39 -8.20
C PRO A 25 -22.61 17.65 -7.62
N GLN A 26 -23.40 18.54 -7.02
CA GLN A 26 -22.90 19.79 -6.41
C GLN A 26 -22.13 19.51 -5.12
N LEU A 27 -22.60 18.56 -4.29
CA LEU A 27 -21.92 18.09 -3.09
C LEU A 27 -20.60 17.38 -3.44
N LEU A 28 -20.59 16.52 -4.46
CA LEU A 28 -19.37 15.88 -4.94
C LEU A 28 -18.40 16.90 -5.54
N ALA A 29 -18.87 17.88 -6.30
CA ALA A 29 -18.04 18.96 -6.82
C ALA A 29 -17.45 19.81 -5.68
N GLY A 30 -18.27 20.17 -4.67
CA GLY A 30 -17.82 20.90 -3.48
C GLY A 30 -16.82 20.09 -2.64
N ALA A 31 -17.05 18.80 -2.46
CA ALA A 31 -16.12 17.90 -1.75
C ALA A 31 -14.79 17.76 -2.51
N ARG A 32 -14.84 17.61 -3.84
CA ARG A 32 -13.65 17.58 -4.70
C ARG A 32 -12.88 18.90 -4.65
N ALA A 33 -13.57 20.04 -4.66
CA ALA A 33 -12.94 21.36 -4.58
C ALA A 33 -12.27 21.63 -3.22
N ARG A 34 -12.75 21.02 -2.14
CA ARG A 34 -12.16 21.13 -0.79
C ARG A 34 -10.99 20.17 -0.57
N ARG A 35 -10.93 19.06 -1.31
CA ARG A 35 -9.86 18.07 -1.18
C ARG A 35 -8.61 18.56 -1.91
N ARG A 36 -7.47 18.53 -1.23
CA ARG A 36 -6.17 18.73 -1.90
C ARG A 36 -5.94 17.59 -2.91
N PRO A 37 -5.74 17.87 -4.20
CA PRO A 37 -5.49 16.83 -5.19
C PRO A 37 -4.19 16.08 -4.90
N ALA A 38 -4.01 14.90 -5.49
CA ALA A 38 -2.71 14.22 -5.51
C ALA A 38 -1.66 15.12 -6.20
N ALA A 39 -0.41 15.04 -5.76
CA ALA A 39 0.67 15.77 -6.42
C ALA A 39 0.89 15.23 -7.84
N PRO A 40 1.24 16.10 -8.81
CA PRO A 40 1.71 15.65 -10.11
C PRO A 40 2.94 14.75 -9.96
N THR A 41 2.98 13.66 -10.71
CA THR A 41 4.03 12.63 -10.66
C THR A 41 4.07 11.87 -11.99
N ALA A 42 5.02 10.94 -12.15
CA ALA A 42 5.04 10.01 -13.25
C ALA A 42 3.92 8.97 -13.13
N ALA A 43 3.41 8.46 -14.26
CA ALA A 43 2.28 7.52 -14.29
C ALA A 43 2.49 6.27 -13.41
N TRP A 44 3.73 5.75 -13.35
CA TRP A 44 4.08 4.58 -12.54
C TRP A 44 4.03 4.85 -11.02
N ALA A 45 4.08 6.12 -10.59
CA ALA A 45 4.01 6.56 -9.20
C ALA A 45 2.63 7.11 -8.79
N GLU A 46 1.66 7.18 -9.71
CA GLU A 46 0.27 7.56 -9.41
C GLU A 46 -0.40 6.72 -8.30
N PRO A 47 -0.14 5.40 -8.17
CA PRO A 47 -0.67 4.61 -7.07
C PRO A 47 -0.32 5.20 -5.70
N TYR A 48 0.96 5.50 -5.48
CA TYR A 48 1.46 6.11 -4.23
C TYR A 48 0.86 7.50 -4.01
N ALA A 49 0.89 8.38 -5.01
CA ALA A 49 0.32 9.73 -4.90
C ALA A 49 -1.17 9.70 -4.55
N GLY A 50 -1.91 8.72 -5.11
CA GLY A 50 -3.31 8.48 -4.79
C GLY A 50 -3.54 8.00 -3.35
N ARG A 51 -2.65 7.17 -2.80
CA ARG A 51 -2.70 6.72 -1.39
C ARG A 51 -2.39 7.86 -0.42
N VAL A 52 -1.38 8.67 -0.71
CA VAL A 52 -1.06 9.88 0.07
C VAL A 52 -2.26 10.84 0.12
N ALA A 53 -2.91 11.08 -1.02
CA ALA A 53 -4.09 11.95 -1.08
C ALA A 53 -5.30 11.37 -0.33
N ALA A 54 -5.46 10.04 -0.31
CA ALA A 54 -6.52 9.37 0.45
C ALA A 54 -6.28 9.49 1.96
N MET A 55 -5.07 9.22 2.43
CA MET A 55 -4.67 9.36 3.83
C MET A 55 -4.80 10.80 4.31
N ASP A 56 -4.29 11.78 3.54
CA ASP A 56 -4.42 13.20 3.91
C ASP A 56 -5.90 13.65 4.02
N ALA A 57 -6.79 13.08 3.21
CA ALA A 57 -8.22 13.36 3.33
C ALA A 57 -8.84 12.76 4.60
N LEU A 58 -8.38 11.58 5.05
CA LEU A 58 -8.77 11.00 6.33
C LEU A 58 -8.24 11.85 7.50
N LEU A 59 -6.96 12.20 7.48
CA LEU A 59 -6.32 13.03 8.49
C LEU A 59 -6.96 14.44 8.56
N ALA A 60 -7.48 14.96 7.45
CA ALA A 60 -8.22 16.22 7.44
C ALA A 60 -9.52 16.22 8.24
N SER A 61 -10.09 15.04 8.48
CA SER A 61 -11.32 14.87 9.25
C SER A 61 -11.07 14.52 10.71
N ALA A 62 -9.83 14.23 11.10
CA ALA A 62 -9.47 13.89 12.47
C ALA A 62 -9.61 15.10 13.41
N VAL A 63 -10.22 14.90 14.57
CA VAL A 63 -10.27 15.91 15.65
C VAL A 63 -9.08 15.73 16.59
N ASP A 64 -8.82 16.70 17.47
CA ASP A 64 -7.64 16.70 18.34
C ASP A 64 -7.47 15.39 19.15
N ASP A 65 -8.56 14.84 19.68
CA ASP A 65 -8.53 13.59 20.44
C ASP A 65 -8.11 12.38 19.59
N ASP A 66 -8.47 12.34 18.30
CA ASP A 66 -8.11 11.25 17.38
C ASP A 66 -6.60 11.11 17.22
N TRP A 67 -5.88 12.24 17.23
CA TRP A 67 -4.42 12.26 17.04
C TRP A 67 -3.65 11.54 18.14
N SER A 68 -4.24 11.47 19.34
CA SER A 68 -3.68 10.78 20.51
C SER A 68 -4.09 9.30 20.62
N ARG A 69 -4.99 8.81 19.75
CA ARG A 69 -5.43 7.42 19.77
C ARG A 69 -4.36 6.51 19.20
N ILE A 70 -4.15 5.38 19.87
CA ILE A 70 -3.26 4.32 19.40
C ILE A 70 -3.89 3.64 18.20
N ILE A 71 -3.16 3.59 17.08
CA ILE A 71 -3.62 3.01 15.81
C ILE A 71 -3.01 1.63 15.60
N VAL A 72 -1.67 1.54 15.65
CA VAL A 72 -0.92 0.29 15.40
C VAL A 72 0.48 0.38 16.02
N GLU A 73 1.12 -0.76 16.31
CA GLU A 73 2.48 -0.82 16.93
C GLU A 73 2.63 -0.02 18.24
N GLY A 74 1.52 0.23 18.95
CA GLY A 74 1.52 1.10 20.13
C GLY A 74 1.74 2.59 19.80
N TRP A 75 1.69 2.97 18.53
CA TRP A 75 1.82 4.35 18.06
C TRP A 75 0.48 5.05 17.99
N THR A 76 0.49 6.31 18.41
CA THR A 76 -0.59 7.25 18.15
C THR A 76 -0.75 7.53 16.65
N LEU A 77 -1.88 8.13 16.23
CA LEU A 77 -2.05 8.57 14.84
C LEU A 77 -0.96 9.56 14.41
N GLN A 78 -0.53 10.47 15.30
CA GLN A 78 0.56 11.40 15.01
C GLN A 78 1.90 10.66 14.78
N GLU A 79 2.19 9.67 15.63
CA GLU A 79 3.41 8.86 15.52
C GLU A 79 3.41 7.93 14.30
N LEU A 80 2.24 7.47 13.87
CA LEU A 80 2.05 6.74 12.62
C LEU A 80 2.36 7.62 11.39
N VAL A 81 1.89 8.87 11.39
CA VAL A 81 2.21 9.82 10.31
C VAL A 81 3.71 10.18 10.32
N ALA A 82 4.31 10.32 11.51
CA ALA A 82 5.76 10.51 11.65
C ALA A 82 6.56 9.32 11.07
N HIS A 83 6.10 8.09 11.28
CA HIS A 83 6.68 6.89 10.68
C HIS A 83 6.60 6.91 9.14
N LEU A 84 5.44 7.26 8.57
CA LEU A 84 5.31 7.41 7.12
C LEU A 84 6.27 8.47 6.56
N ALA A 85 6.41 9.60 7.26
CA ALA A 85 7.34 10.68 6.89
C ALA A 85 8.82 10.25 6.99
N ALA A 86 9.17 9.42 7.98
CA ALA A 86 10.51 8.88 8.16
C ALA A 86 10.97 8.09 6.92
N LYS A 87 10.17 7.12 6.48
CA LYS A 87 10.51 6.26 5.34
C LYS A 87 10.42 6.98 3.99
N ASP A 88 9.46 7.90 3.82
CA ASP A 88 9.41 8.78 2.64
C ASP A 88 10.66 9.68 2.56
N GLY A 89 11.18 10.13 3.71
CA GLY A 89 12.42 10.90 3.80
C GLY A 89 13.67 10.10 3.44
N LEU A 90 13.76 8.83 3.86
CA LEU A 90 14.87 7.95 3.48
C LEU A 90 14.89 7.68 1.97
N LEU A 91 13.72 7.37 1.39
CA LEU A 91 13.61 7.18 -0.05
C LEU A 91 13.93 8.46 -0.82
N ALA A 92 13.43 9.60 -0.36
CA ALA A 92 13.75 10.90 -0.95
C ALA A 92 15.26 11.17 -0.95
N ALA A 93 15.93 10.92 0.17
CA ALA A 93 17.38 11.05 0.26
C ALA A 93 18.11 10.14 -0.73
N SER A 94 17.67 8.88 -0.86
CA SER A 94 18.29 7.92 -1.77
C SER A 94 18.21 8.34 -3.24
N VAL A 95 17.14 9.02 -3.65
CA VAL A 95 16.94 9.42 -5.06
C VAL A 95 17.30 10.89 -5.32
N GLY A 96 17.82 11.60 -4.32
CA GLY A 96 18.19 13.01 -4.41
C GLY A 96 17.00 13.97 -4.43
N ALA A 97 15.83 13.54 -3.98
CA ALA A 97 14.67 14.42 -3.79
C ALA A 97 14.83 15.25 -2.51
N PRO A 98 14.08 16.37 -2.37
CA PRO A 98 14.08 17.14 -1.13
C PRO A 98 13.66 16.30 0.09
N VAL A 99 14.41 16.43 1.18
CA VAL A 99 14.07 15.88 2.49
C VAL A 99 13.60 17.02 3.39
N LEU A 100 12.34 16.96 3.80
CA LEU A 100 11.65 17.89 4.67
C LEU A 100 11.51 17.25 6.06
N GLY A 101 11.75 18.04 7.11
CA GLY A 101 11.73 17.57 8.50
C GLY A 101 13.12 17.60 9.16
N PRO A 102 13.31 16.87 10.27
CA PRO A 102 14.59 16.87 10.97
C PRO A 102 15.67 16.23 10.09
N PRO A 103 16.96 16.65 10.22
CA PRO A 103 18.07 16.04 9.50
C PRO A 103 18.06 14.51 9.64
N ILE A 104 18.49 13.82 8.58
CA ILE A 104 18.64 12.36 8.62
C ILE A 104 19.92 12.05 9.41
N GLY A 105 19.75 11.57 10.64
CA GLY A 105 20.83 11.08 11.50
C GLY A 105 21.03 9.57 11.39
N ALA A 106 19.93 8.82 11.33
CA ALA A 106 19.92 7.37 11.12
C ALA A 106 19.49 7.00 9.70
N VAL A 107 20.07 5.93 9.14
CA VAL A 107 19.82 5.46 7.77
C VAL A 107 18.93 4.22 7.69
N ASP A 108 18.59 3.61 8.84
CA ASP A 108 17.59 2.54 8.96
C ASP A 108 16.22 3.11 9.36
N SER A 109 15.15 2.49 8.84
CA SER A 109 13.76 2.93 8.99
C SER A 109 13.29 2.94 10.45
N ALA A 110 13.69 1.96 11.26
CA ALA A 110 13.29 1.88 12.66
C ALA A 110 13.87 3.05 13.49
N SER A 111 15.17 3.29 13.40
CA SER A 111 15.82 4.40 14.10
C SER A 111 15.35 5.74 13.54
N ARG A 112 15.18 5.87 12.22
CA ARG A 112 14.64 7.08 11.61
C ARG A 112 13.21 7.35 12.05
N THR A 113 12.38 6.33 12.21
CA THR A 113 11.02 6.45 12.75
C THR A 113 11.06 7.02 14.18
N ASN A 114 11.93 6.49 15.04
CA ASN A 114 12.09 7.01 16.41
C ASN A 114 12.51 8.48 16.45
N ASP A 115 13.46 8.88 15.59
CA ASP A 115 13.92 10.27 15.50
C ASP A 115 12.80 11.22 15.07
N VAL A 116 12.03 10.85 14.03
CA VAL A 116 10.93 11.69 13.53
C VAL A 116 9.77 11.71 14.53
N GLN A 117 9.44 10.59 15.18
CA GLN A 117 8.44 10.59 16.26
C GLN A 117 8.86 11.50 17.42
N ALA A 118 10.11 11.44 17.87
CA ALA A 118 10.62 12.33 18.91
C ALA A 118 10.54 13.82 18.50
N TYR A 119 10.84 14.12 17.24
CA TYR A 119 10.70 15.47 16.68
C TYR A 119 9.25 15.94 16.62
N GLU A 120 8.32 15.08 16.19
CA GLU A 120 6.90 15.43 16.01
C GLU A 120 6.12 15.52 17.33
N ARG A 121 6.50 14.80 18.39
CA ARG A 121 5.83 14.89 19.72
C ARG A 121 5.83 16.31 20.32
N ALA A 122 6.77 17.16 19.92
CA ALA A 122 6.84 18.56 20.36
C ALA A 122 6.02 19.53 19.48
N ARG A 123 5.32 19.01 18.46
CA ARG A 123 4.60 19.78 17.44
C ARG A 123 3.11 19.46 17.46
N SER A 124 2.32 20.38 16.93
CA SER A 124 0.88 20.12 16.75
C SER A 124 0.64 19.05 15.67
N PRO A 125 -0.41 18.23 15.79
CA PRO A 125 -0.69 17.21 14.79
C PRO A 125 -0.92 17.76 13.37
N GLU A 126 -1.50 18.96 13.26
CA GLU A 126 -1.66 19.64 11.97
C GLU A 126 -0.31 20.09 11.38
N GLN A 127 0.72 20.39 12.19
CA GLN A 127 2.08 20.58 11.67
C GLN A 127 2.63 19.27 11.09
N THR A 128 2.52 18.17 11.84
CA THR A 128 2.97 16.84 11.40
C THR A 128 2.31 16.43 10.09
N ARG A 129 0.98 16.57 10.00
CA ARG A 129 0.20 16.28 8.79
C ARG A 129 0.66 17.10 7.59
N ARG A 130 0.79 18.42 7.74
CA ARG A 130 1.20 19.31 6.65
C ARG A 130 2.59 18.99 6.14
N ASP A 131 3.53 18.73 7.04
CA ASP A 131 4.92 18.48 6.69
C ASP A 131 5.10 17.10 6.06
N TRP A 132 4.45 16.06 6.59
CA TRP A 132 4.37 14.75 5.94
C TRP A 132 3.80 14.87 4.52
N ARG A 133 2.67 15.57 4.37
CA ARG A 133 2.05 15.77 3.06
C ARG A 133 2.97 16.56 2.10
N ALA A 134 3.71 17.54 2.61
CA ALA A 134 4.68 18.29 1.82
C ALA A 134 5.87 17.42 1.38
N GLN A 135 6.35 16.52 2.24
CA GLN A 135 7.41 15.56 1.91
C GLN A 135 6.97 14.65 0.76
N ALA A 136 5.81 14.00 0.90
CA ALA A 136 5.27 13.11 -0.12
C ALA A 136 5.02 13.84 -1.46
N ASP A 137 4.51 15.07 -1.42
CA ASP A 137 4.32 15.91 -2.62
C ASP A 137 5.66 16.33 -3.27
N ALA A 138 6.73 16.55 -2.48
CA ALA A 138 8.07 16.83 -3.01
C ALA A 138 8.68 15.60 -3.67
N LEU A 139 8.53 14.43 -3.06
CA LEU A 139 8.93 13.16 -3.66
C LEU A 139 8.19 12.92 -4.98
N CYS A 140 6.85 12.99 -5.00
CA CYS A 140 6.05 12.81 -6.21
C CYS A 140 6.49 13.72 -7.36
N ARG A 141 6.75 15.00 -7.09
CA ARG A 141 7.23 15.94 -8.13
C ARG A 141 8.61 15.57 -8.65
N HIS A 142 9.51 15.09 -7.79
CA HIS A 142 10.84 14.61 -8.20
C HIS A 142 10.74 13.38 -9.10
N LEU A 143 9.82 12.46 -8.80
CA LEU A 143 9.60 11.25 -9.58
C LEU A 143 9.06 11.51 -10.99
N ALA A 144 8.45 12.67 -11.24
CA ALA A 144 7.94 13.03 -12.57
C ALA A 144 9.01 12.98 -13.66
N ASP A 145 10.25 13.27 -13.30
CA ASP A 145 11.40 13.30 -14.22
C ASP A 145 12.38 12.13 -14.01
N LEU A 146 12.06 11.19 -13.11
CA LEU A 146 12.95 10.08 -12.73
C LEU A 146 12.56 8.78 -13.46
N PRO A 147 13.52 8.08 -14.10
CA PRO A 147 13.26 6.74 -14.66
C PRO A 147 12.85 5.75 -13.55
N PRO A 148 11.84 4.88 -13.77
CA PRO A 148 11.36 3.93 -12.76
C PRO A 148 12.40 2.88 -12.35
N ALA A 149 13.38 2.63 -13.23
CA ALA A 149 14.46 1.69 -13.01
C ALA A 149 15.69 2.30 -12.30
N THR A 150 15.65 3.59 -11.94
CA THR A 150 16.75 4.22 -11.21
C THR A 150 16.99 3.48 -9.89
N PRO A 151 18.24 3.04 -9.59
CA PRO A 151 18.54 2.39 -8.33
C PRO A 151 18.30 3.31 -7.13
N ALA A 152 17.68 2.77 -6.08
CA ALA A 152 17.52 3.40 -4.79
C ALA A 152 17.78 2.39 -3.67
N THR A 153 18.33 2.86 -2.56
CA THR A 153 18.70 2.05 -1.41
C THR A 153 17.97 2.55 -0.17
N VAL A 154 17.11 1.71 0.38
CA VAL A 154 16.41 1.94 1.66
C VAL A 154 16.61 0.70 2.52
N ASP A 155 16.94 0.86 3.80
CA ASP A 155 17.24 -0.25 4.71
C ASP A 155 18.32 -1.23 4.21
N GLY A 156 19.28 -0.71 3.43
CA GLY A 156 20.33 -1.52 2.81
C GLY A 156 19.86 -2.38 1.62
N LEU A 157 18.58 -2.31 1.25
CA LEU A 157 18.02 -2.96 0.08
C LEU A 157 18.13 -2.04 -1.14
N GLU A 158 19.04 -2.36 -2.06
CA GLU A 158 19.10 -1.73 -3.37
C GLU A 158 18.06 -2.37 -4.31
N ALA A 159 17.16 -1.54 -4.85
CA ALA A 159 16.14 -1.95 -5.79
C ALA A 159 15.77 -0.78 -6.72
N PRO A 160 15.08 -1.03 -7.85
CA PRO A 160 14.48 0.04 -8.64
C PRO A 160 13.58 0.94 -7.78
N VAL A 161 13.66 2.26 -7.98
CA VAL A 161 12.82 3.23 -7.26
C VAL A 161 11.32 2.93 -7.38
N ASN A 162 10.87 2.35 -8.50
CA ASN A 162 9.49 1.92 -8.66
C ASN A 162 9.05 0.91 -7.58
N ASP A 163 9.90 -0.06 -7.25
CA ASP A 163 9.57 -1.08 -6.27
C ASP A 163 9.49 -0.47 -4.86
N HIS A 164 10.43 0.43 -4.53
CA HIS A 164 10.37 1.20 -3.29
C HIS A 164 9.10 2.07 -3.19
N ILE A 165 8.69 2.73 -4.28
CA ILE A 165 7.47 3.54 -4.30
C ILE A 165 6.20 2.69 -4.18
N LEU A 166 6.17 1.51 -4.79
CA LEU A 166 5.06 0.57 -4.60
C LEU A 166 5.03 0.01 -3.17
N ALA A 167 6.18 -0.20 -2.52
CA ALA A 167 6.23 -0.53 -1.10
C ALA A 167 5.69 0.61 -0.22
N ARG A 168 6.08 1.87 -0.50
CA ARG A 168 5.49 3.05 0.16
C ARG A 168 3.98 3.15 -0.08
N CYS A 169 3.51 2.81 -1.28
CA CYS A 169 2.09 2.76 -1.64
C CYS A 169 1.35 1.73 -0.76
N LEU A 170 1.88 0.50 -0.63
CA LEU A 170 1.33 -0.54 0.21
C LEU A 170 1.25 -0.11 1.67
N GLU A 171 2.37 0.35 2.24
CA GLU A 171 2.42 0.80 3.64
C GLU A 171 1.43 1.94 3.89
N THR A 172 1.37 2.93 3.01
CA THR A 172 0.40 4.03 3.15
C THR A 172 -1.03 3.50 3.09
N TRP A 173 -1.34 2.54 2.21
CA TRP A 173 -2.69 1.98 2.09
C TRP A 173 -3.10 1.20 3.35
N VAL A 174 -2.21 0.35 3.85
CA VAL A 174 -2.41 -0.44 5.07
C VAL A 174 -2.65 0.50 6.26
N HIS A 175 -1.77 1.48 6.46
CA HIS A 175 -1.87 2.42 7.57
C HIS A 175 -3.03 3.41 7.48
N THR A 176 -3.45 3.76 6.25
CA THR A 176 -4.71 4.50 6.07
C THR A 176 -5.89 3.66 6.54
N SER A 177 -5.84 2.34 6.33
CA SER A 177 -6.93 1.44 6.72
C SER A 177 -6.95 1.21 8.23
N ASP A 178 -5.79 1.04 8.88
CA ASP A 178 -5.71 0.94 10.35
C ASP A 178 -6.32 2.20 11.03
N ALA A 179 -5.96 3.38 10.52
CA ALA A 179 -6.47 4.65 11.03
C ALA A 179 -7.98 4.79 10.78
N ALA A 180 -8.46 4.38 9.60
CA ALA A 180 -9.88 4.45 9.25
C ALA A 180 -10.72 3.47 10.07
N GLU A 181 -10.22 2.26 10.33
CA GLU A 181 -10.87 1.29 11.21
C GLU A 181 -11.03 1.84 12.63
N THR A 182 -9.97 2.43 13.18
CA THR A 182 -10.01 3.08 14.49
C THR A 182 -11.02 4.24 14.54
N ALA A 183 -11.15 4.98 13.44
CA ALA A 183 -12.11 6.07 13.30
C ALA A 183 -13.53 5.62 12.91
N GLU A 184 -13.77 4.31 12.72
CA GLU A 184 -15.02 3.73 12.21
C GLU A 184 -15.45 4.32 10.85
N ILE A 185 -14.47 4.72 10.02
CA ILE A 185 -14.67 5.30 8.70
C ILE A 185 -14.51 4.21 7.63
N ARG A 186 -15.54 4.02 6.81
CA ARG A 186 -15.43 3.19 5.61
C ARG A 186 -14.76 3.97 4.48
N LEU A 187 -13.58 3.52 4.06
CA LEU A 187 -12.90 4.04 2.88
C LEU A 187 -13.23 3.23 1.62
N PRO A 188 -13.35 3.89 0.46
CA PRO A 188 -13.36 3.17 -0.81
C PRO A 188 -11.98 2.57 -1.09
N ASP A 189 -11.96 1.41 -1.72
CA ASP A 189 -10.73 0.80 -2.21
C ASP A 189 -10.08 1.68 -3.30
N PRO A 190 -8.74 1.59 -3.47
CA PRO A 190 -8.11 2.15 -4.65
C PRO A 190 -8.73 1.58 -5.94
N ILE A 191 -8.62 2.34 -7.02
CA ILE A 191 -9.00 1.84 -8.34
C ILE A 191 -8.08 0.68 -8.77
N ALA A 192 -8.61 -0.23 -9.59
CA ALA A 192 -7.90 -1.44 -10.04
C ALA A 192 -6.50 -1.17 -10.58
N GLN A 193 -6.32 -0.09 -11.35
CA GLN A 193 -5.03 0.33 -11.91
C GLN A 193 -3.98 0.74 -10.86
N HIS A 194 -4.39 1.02 -9.62
CA HIS A 194 -3.47 1.28 -8.50
C HIS A 194 -3.26 0.03 -7.62
N ILE A 195 -4.25 -0.85 -7.56
CA ILE A 195 -4.15 -2.13 -6.83
C ILE A 195 -3.19 -3.07 -7.56
N HIS A 196 -3.37 -3.27 -8.87
CA HIS A 196 -2.63 -4.28 -9.62
C HIS A 196 -1.10 -4.14 -9.54
N PRO A 197 -0.50 -2.94 -9.71
CA PRO A 197 0.95 -2.78 -9.54
C PRO A 197 1.43 -3.08 -8.12
N THR A 198 0.62 -2.77 -7.11
CA THR A 198 0.95 -3.08 -5.72
C THR A 198 0.87 -4.59 -5.47
N ALA A 199 -0.13 -5.26 -6.02
CA ALA A 199 -0.29 -6.71 -5.97
C ALA A 199 0.84 -7.45 -6.72
N ASP A 200 1.30 -6.90 -7.85
CA ASP A 200 2.48 -7.41 -8.56
C ASP A 200 3.74 -7.36 -7.68
N LEU A 201 3.99 -6.23 -7.01
CA LEU A 201 5.10 -6.14 -6.05
C LEU A 201 4.94 -7.20 -4.96
N CYS A 202 3.76 -7.31 -4.35
CA CYS A 202 3.48 -8.31 -3.32
C CYS A 202 3.80 -9.75 -3.80
N ALA A 203 3.36 -10.12 -5.00
CA ALA A 203 3.65 -11.42 -5.60
C ALA A 203 5.17 -11.63 -5.79
N ARG A 204 5.89 -10.62 -6.29
CA ARG A 204 7.36 -10.69 -6.48
C ARG A 204 8.16 -10.74 -5.19
N LEU A 205 7.59 -10.31 -4.06
CA LEU A 205 8.24 -10.36 -2.76
C LEU A 205 8.18 -11.74 -2.11
N LEU A 206 7.29 -12.65 -2.53
CA LEU A 206 7.12 -13.96 -1.90
C LEU A 206 8.41 -14.79 -1.72
N PRO A 207 9.36 -14.83 -2.67
CA PRO A 207 10.63 -15.54 -2.47
C PRO A 207 11.45 -14.97 -1.31
N PHE A 208 11.42 -13.64 -1.16
CA PHE A 208 12.10 -12.96 -0.04
C PHE A 208 11.35 -13.17 1.27
N THR A 209 10.02 -13.11 1.28
CA THR A 209 9.25 -13.35 2.49
C THR A 209 9.48 -14.77 3.02
N MET A 210 9.53 -15.78 2.14
CA MET A 210 9.89 -17.15 2.52
C MET A 210 11.30 -17.23 3.10
N LEU A 211 12.29 -16.63 2.44
CA LEU A 211 13.68 -16.62 2.91
C LEU A 211 13.80 -15.99 4.31
N PHE A 212 13.20 -14.81 4.51
CA PHE A 212 13.24 -14.12 5.82
C PHE A 212 12.38 -14.80 6.89
N GLY A 213 11.35 -15.54 6.46
CA GLY A 213 10.55 -16.42 7.31
C GLY A 213 11.23 -17.76 7.64
N GLY A 214 12.44 -18.01 7.10
CA GLY A 214 13.22 -19.23 7.38
C GLY A 214 12.74 -20.46 6.61
N VAL A 215 11.97 -20.28 5.53
CA VAL A 215 11.49 -21.37 4.67
C VAL A 215 12.26 -21.36 3.36
N ASP A 216 12.82 -22.52 2.98
CA ASP A 216 13.52 -22.69 1.71
C ASP A 216 12.51 -22.96 0.56
N GLY A 217 12.40 -22.00 -0.35
CA GLY A 217 11.58 -22.09 -1.57
C GLY A 217 12.33 -22.63 -2.79
N ALA A 218 13.61 -23.01 -2.67
CA ALA A 218 14.45 -23.35 -3.82
C ALA A 218 13.86 -24.47 -4.69
N GLY A 219 13.80 -24.21 -6.00
CA GLY A 219 13.27 -25.13 -6.99
C GLY A 219 11.75 -25.33 -6.93
N ARG A 220 11.04 -24.61 -6.06
CA ARG A 220 9.58 -24.68 -5.94
C ARG A 220 8.92 -23.56 -6.72
N THR A 221 7.75 -23.83 -7.29
CA THR A 221 6.96 -22.86 -8.05
C THR A 221 5.54 -22.73 -7.50
N LEU A 222 5.10 -21.49 -7.31
CA LEU A 222 3.73 -21.15 -6.95
C LEU A 222 2.96 -20.63 -8.17
N HIS A 223 1.69 -21.02 -8.29
CA HIS A 223 0.71 -20.30 -9.09
C HIS A 223 -0.23 -19.51 -8.17
N LEU A 224 -0.17 -18.19 -8.22
CA LEU A 224 -0.99 -17.30 -7.41
C LEU A 224 -2.08 -16.68 -8.29
N THR A 225 -3.35 -16.86 -7.93
CA THR A 225 -4.48 -16.18 -8.55
C THR A 225 -5.08 -15.21 -7.53
N LEU A 226 -4.99 -13.91 -7.79
CA LEU A 226 -5.66 -12.90 -6.96
C LEU A 226 -6.94 -12.45 -7.66
N THR A 227 -8.06 -12.58 -6.97
CA THR A 227 -9.39 -12.22 -7.44
C THR A 227 -9.74 -10.78 -7.04
N GLY A 228 -10.79 -10.21 -7.67
CA GLY A 228 -11.25 -8.85 -7.40
C GLY A 228 -10.63 -7.78 -8.31
N ALA A 229 -11.00 -6.52 -8.07
CA ALA A 229 -10.56 -5.39 -8.88
C ALA A 229 -9.06 -5.13 -8.71
N GLY A 230 -8.29 -5.27 -9.80
CA GLY A 230 -6.82 -5.18 -9.76
C GLY A 230 -6.13 -6.51 -9.46
N GLY A 231 -6.87 -7.61 -9.38
CA GLY A 231 -6.33 -8.97 -9.32
C GLY A 231 -5.57 -9.38 -10.58
N GLY A 232 -5.15 -10.65 -10.63
CA GLY A 232 -4.32 -11.19 -11.71
C GLY A 232 -3.87 -12.62 -11.42
N GLU A 233 -2.99 -13.13 -12.29
CA GLU A 233 -2.36 -14.44 -12.12
C GLU A 233 -0.85 -14.31 -12.26
N TRP A 234 -0.12 -14.95 -11.33
CA TRP A 234 1.33 -14.97 -11.31
C TRP A 234 1.83 -16.39 -11.21
N ARG A 235 2.95 -16.65 -11.88
CA ARG A 235 3.74 -17.86 -11.68
C ARG A 235 5.11 -17.45 -11.14
N ILE A 236 5.44 -17.93 -9.95
CA ILE A 236 6.51 -17.38 -9.12
C ILE A 236 7.46 -18.51 -8.74
N ALA A 237 8.74 -18.36 -9.08
CA ALA A 237 9.78 -19.21 -8.51
C ALA A 237 10.01 -18.77 -7.07
N LEU A 238 9.91 -19.68 -6.11
CA LEU A 238 9.96 -19.35 -4.68
C LEU A 238 11.39 -19.29 -4.13
N GLY A 239 12.38 -19.79 -4.85
CA GLY A 239 13.79 -19.60 -4.53
C GLY A 239 14.30 -18.26 -5.07
N VAL A 240 14.92 -17.44 -4.21
CA VAL A 240 15.51 -16.14 -4.60
C VAL A 240 16.59 -16.25 -5.68
N ALA A 241 17.24 -17.42 -5.80
CA ALA A 241 18.29 -17.70 -6.78
C ALA A 241 17.76 -18.41 -8.05
N ASP A 242 16.48 -18.76 -8.09
CA ASP A 242 15.89 -19.48 -9.22
C ASP A 242 15.72 -18.54 -10.43
N ALA A 243 16.19 -18.97 -11.60
CA ALA A 243 16.20 -18.13 -12.79
C ALA A 243 14.81 -17.94 -13.41
N ALA A 244 13.92 -18.91 -13.24
CA ALA A 244 12.56 -18.89 -13.79
C ALA A 244 11.66 -19.91 -13.07
N PRO A 245 10.33 -19.66 -13.03
CA PRO A 245 9.38 -20.64 -12.52
C PRO A 245 9.26 -21.88 -13.42
N GLY A 246 9.02 -23.04 -12.79
CA GLY A 246 8.71 -24.32 -13.44
C GLY A 246 7.22 -24.64 -13.49
N GLU A 247 6.87 -25.93 -13.44
CA GLU A 247 5.48 -26.36 -13.23
C GLU A 247 5.05 -26.07 -11.78
N PRO A 248 3.83 -25.51 -11.54
CA PRO A 248 3.41 -25.17 -10.19
C PRO A 248 3.30 -26.39 -9.26
N ASP A 249 4.02 -26.34 -8.15
CA ASP A 249 3.91 -27.27 -7.03
C ASP A 249 2.63 -27.03 -6.22
N ALA A 250 2.27 -25.77 -6.06
CA ALA A 250 1.12 -25.32 -5.29
C ALA A 250 0.38 -24.21 -6.01
N ARG A 251 -0.90 -24.06 -5.69
CA ARG A 251 -1.76 -22.99 -6.18
C ARG A 251 -2.48 -22.32 -5.02
N ILE A 252 -2.54 -21.00 -5.04
CA ILE A 252 -3.27 -20.19 -4.06
C ILE A 252 -4.22 -19.27 -4.82
N THR A 253 -5.50 -19.29 -4.45
CA THR A 253 -6.50 -18.31 -4.92
C THR A 253 -7.01 -17.50 -3.73
N ALA A 254 -6.92 -16.16 -3.80
CA ALA A 254 -7.35 -15.28 -2.71
C ALA A 254 -7.87 -13.92 -3.24
N ASP A 255 -8.47 -13.11 -2.38
CA ASP A 255 -8.79 -11.71 -2.72
C ASP A 255 -7.52 -10.84 -2.77
N VAL A 256 -7.41 -10.00 -3.80
CA VAL A 256 -6.21 -9.17 -4.04
C VAL A 256 -5.89 -8.21 -2.91
N LYS A 257 -6.92 -7.60 -2.30
CA LYS A 257 -6.72 -6.64 -1.20
C LYS A 257 -6.32 -7.39 0.06
N GLN A 258 -7.03 -8.46 0.41
CA GLN A 258 -6.70 -9.27 1.58
C GLN A 258 -5.28 -9.81 1.50
N PHE A 259 -4.84 -10.26 0.32
CA PHE A 259 -3.48 -10.73 0.10
C PHE A 259 -2.43 -9.61 0.29
N CYS A 260 -2.65 -8.42 -0.28
CA CYS A 260 -1.76 -7.29 -0.04
C CYS A 260 -1.67 -6.93 1.45
N PHE A 261 -2.79 -7.00 2.17
CA PHE A 261 -2.85 -6.70 3.60
C PHE A 261 -2.17 -7.77 4.44
N LEU A 262 -2.23 -9.04 4.03
CA LEU A 262 -1.48 -10.12 4.65
C LEU A 262 0.03 -9.85 4.59
N LEU A 263 0.54 -9.44 3.43
CA LEU A 263 1.95 -9.02 3.31
C LEU A 263 2.27 -7.77 4.14
N GLY A 264 1.28 -6.89 4.29
CA GLY A 264 1.32 -5.77 5.22
C GLY A 264 1.17 -6.18 6.68
N GLY A 265 1.17 -7.46 7.05
CA GLY A 265 1.08 -7.91 8.44
C GLY A 265 -0.31 -7.86 9.07
N ARG A 266 -1.38 -7.77 8.26
CA ARG A 266 -2.78 -7.71 8.75
C ARG A 266 -3.48 -9.05 8.51
N GLY A 267 -4.20 -9.50 9.54
CA GLY A 267 -4.88 -10.81 9.55
C GLY A 267 -4.00 -11.93 10.09
N ASP A 268 -4.60 -13.09 10.33
CA ASP A 268 -3.88 -14.31 10.75
C ASP A 268 -3.56 -15.16 9.51
N PRO A 269 -2.28 -15.41 9.20
CA PRO A 269 -1.89 -16.31 8.12
C PRO A 269 -2.50 -17.72 8.20
N ALA A 270 -2.74 -18.24 9.41
CA ALA A 270 -3.30 -19.57 9.62
C ALA A 270 -4.80 -19.66 9.27
N GLU A 271 -5.51 -18.54 9.39
CA GLU A 271 -6.96 -18.42 9.10
C GLU A 271 -7.23 -17.64 7.80
N PHE A 272 -6.19 -17.34 7.03
CA PHE A 272 -6.30 -16.51 5.84
C PHE A 272 -7.26 -17.15 4.81
N PRO A 273 -8.30 -16.41 4.34
CA PRO A 273 -9.30 -16.95 3.43
C PRO A 273 -8.73 -17.12 2.02
N ALA A 274 -8.22 -18.32 1.74
CA ALA A 274 -7.70 -18.70 0.43
C ALA A 274 -8.10 -20.14 0.07
N GLU A 275 -8.25 -20.38 -1.22
CA GLU A 275 -8.34 -21.72 -1.78
C GLU A 275 -6.93 -22.23 -2.10
N LEU A 276 -6.60 -23.43 -1.62
CA LEU A 276 -5.27 -24.01 -1.75
C LEU A 276 -5.34 -25.34 -2.52
N GLU A 277 -4.47 -25.52 -3.51
CA GLU A 277 -4.37 -26.74 -4.29
C GLU A 277 -2.90 -27.18 -4.47
N GLY A 278 -2.68 -28.46 -4.80
CA GLY A 278 -1.33 -29.02 -4.96
C GLY A 278 -0.66 -29.34 -3.63
N ASP A 279 0.59 -28.93 -3.45
CA ASP A 279 1.31 -29.04 -2.18
C ASP A 279 0.76 -28.05 -1.15
N LEU A 280 -0.13 -28.55 -0.29
CA LEU A 280 -0.76 -27.76 0.77
C LEU A 280 0.20 -27.35 1.88
N SER A 281 1.35 -28.00 2.05
CA SER A 281 2.36 -27.56 3.02
C SER A 281 3.03 -26.31 2.49
N LEU A 282 3.51 -26.36 1.24
CA LEU A 282 4.13 -25.23 0.58
C LEU A 282 3.19 -24.02 0.51
N ALA A 283 1.91 -24.23 0.16
CA ALA A 283 0.93 -23.16 0.10
C ALA A 283 0.73 -22.47 1.46
N ARG A 284 0.72 -23.24 2.56
CA ARG A 284 0.64 -22.69 3.92
C ARG A 284 1.92 -21.99 4.34
N ASP A 285 3.08 -22.50 3.95
CA ASP A 285 4.36 -21.86 4.25
C ASP A 285 4.47 -20.49 3.55
N VAL A 286 3.99 -20.39 2.31
CA VAL A 286 3.89 -19.11 1.57
C VAL A 286 3.02 -18.12 2.35
N LEU A 287 1.82 -18.53 2.80
CA LEU A 287 0.93 -17.64 3.56
C LEU A 287 1.52 -17.27 4.92
N ALA A 288 2.08 -18.24 5.65
CA ALA A 288 2.67 -18.05 6.97
C ALA A 288 3.86 -17.07 6.96
N THR A 289 4.64 -17.07 5.88
CA THR A 289 5.80 -16.18 5.71
C THR A 289 5.47 -14.86 5.03
N ALA A 290 4.30 -14.70 4.41
CA ALA A 290 3.89 -13.46 3.74
C ALA A 290 4.15 -12.16 4.56
N PRO A 291 3.88 -12.08 5.88
CA PRO A 291 4.12 -10.87 6.66
C PRO A 291 5.59 -10.65 7.07
N SER A 292 6.54 -11.50 6.65
CA SER A 292 7.95 -11.43 7.11
C SER A 292 8.68 -10.12 6.77
N LEU A 293 8.12 -9.28 5.91
CA LEU A 293 8.65 -7.94 5.57
C LEU A 293 7.80 -6.78 6.12
N SER A 294 6.77 -7.05 6.92
CA SER A 294 5.81 -6.02 7.37
C SER A 294 6.28 -5.16 8.55
N GLY A 295 7.55 -5.28 8.95
CA GLY A 295 8.10 -4.54 10.08
C GLY A 295 8.14 -3.03 9.86
N PRO A 296 8.27 -2.24 10.95
CA PRO A 296 8.44 -0.80 10.86
C PRO A 296 9.73 -0.39 10.14
#